data_AF-A0A937NA02-F1
#
_entry.id   AF-A0A937NA02-F1
#
_cell.length_a   1.000
_cell.length_b   1.000
_cell.length_c   1.000
_cell.angle_alpha   90.00
_cell.angle_beta   90.00
_cell.angle_gamma   90.00
#
_symmetry.space_group_name_H-M   'P 1'
#
loop_
_entity.id
_entity.type
_entity.pdbx_description
1 polymer ?
#
loop_
_entity_poly.entity_id
_entity_poly.type
_entity_poly.pdbx_seq_one_letter_code
_entity_poly.pdbx_strand_id
1 'polypeptide(L)'
;MKRWLSSVFVAALVVGGYAQAQDYVTDDLCGLCHGDIADSYMNSGHPWKLHHTHGQTPPVDEWPWSDVKTAAGIPPVPPLPVAGGEQLGWSDVEFVIGNFFWKARFIRPDGFIYIGDAGEKTQWNLATQEFVPYHAGEPDKPYNCGRCHTTGYQPDGNQTPILPIGTDHDEPLPGLVGTWVQDGVRCEACHGPASDHIQAAFAGNGGNVPPPGGKDCRECHYRDAPLNGRMPWKGGFMRHHQQAEDMDHSPHAELHCNTCHNPHRSTVYNDGGISAYEEGVSKDKLCTDCHDDKPYEVAGMESVNCIECHMPDMGKSAVAVNPYKGDVRGHLFQIMTDPIAAADNVVDADGNLTGGAPGFWKQDANGQAFVTVDYACLGCHTGMPLDVAAGIANGIHEPPNVPPTADPNGPYTGTTGQAVAFDGSGSTDTDGTIVSYDWDFGDGNTGTGVNPTHTYAAAGQYTVTLTVTDDGGDTDTNATTADITDTPPLPPGDTWVLDIPFRYMYDQAIVTFTPYVSILVRVETMFPDGTIVRGMGFEVRGMVYWWNYNPYSVFYGRINRDAGTMSGIVISRQGVGIWSGGQP
;
A
#
# COMPACT_ATOMS: atom_id res chain seq x y z
N MET A 1 32.54 -50.63 27.50
CA MET A 1 31.73 -51.79 27.94
C MET A 1 31.55 -51.72 29.45
N LYS A 2 30.28 -51.84 29.90
CA LYS A 2 29.78 -52.13 31.27
C LYS A 2 29.95 -51.02 32.33
N ARG A 3 28.92 -50.20 32.55
CA ARG A 3 27.72 -50.40 33.42
C ARG A 3 28.06 -50.28 34.91
N TRP A 4 27.69 -49.15 35.52
CA TRP A 4 27.18 -49.09 36.90
C TRP A 4 26.06 -48.04 36.96
N LEU A 5 24.85 -48.55 37.18
CA LEU A 5 23.63 -47.81 37.51
C LEU A 5 23.69 -47.45 38.99
N SER A 6 23.44 -46.18 39.32
CA SER A 6 23.05 -45.78 40.67
C SER A 6 21.78 -44.95 40.55
N SER A 7 20.66 -45.60 40.83
CA SER A 7 19.33 -45.04 40.91
C SER A 7 19.26 -44.02 42.06
N VAL A 8 18.89 -42.78 41.76
CA VAL A 8 18.42 -41.82 42.77
C VAL A 8 16.90 -41.78 42.66
N PHE A 9 16.25 -42.52 43.56
CA PHE A 9 14.84 -42.35 43.89
C PHE A 9 14.71 -41.07 44.73
N VAL A 10 14.06 -40.03 44.21
CA VAL A 10 13.58 -38.92 45.04
C VAL A 10 12.18 -39.27 45.51
N ALA A 11 12.06 -39.57 46.80
CA ALA A 11 10.81 -39.86 47.47
C ALA A 11 10.08 -38.55 47.80
N ALA A 12 8.83 -38.45 47.35
CA ALA A 12 7.89 -37.41 47.74
C ALA A 12 7.52 -37.54 49.23
N LEU A 13 7.68 -36.46 50.00
CA LEU A 13 7.00 -36.24 51.29
C LEU A 13 7.29 -34.82 51.84
N VAL A 14 6.36 -33.88 51.61
CA VAL A 14 5.89 -32.91 52.63
C VAL A 14 4.43 -32.59 52.31
N VAL A 15 3.55 -32.83 53.28
CA VAL A 15 2.12 -32.50 53.27
C VAL A 15 1.92 -31.23 54.10
N GLY A 16 1.18 -30.28 53.54
CA GLY A 16 0.53 -29.21 54.32
C GLY A 16 0.65 -27.83 53.67
N GLY A 17 -0.34 -27.46 52.84
CA GLY A 17 -0.57 -26.04 52.51
C GLY A 17 -0.57 -25.63 51.04
N TYR A 18 -0.54 -26.52 50.04
CA TYR A 18 -0.62 -26.09 48.63
C TYR A 18 -1.38 -27.11 47.78
N ALA A 19 -2.70 -26.99 47.71
CA ALA A 19 -3.53 -27.82 46.84
C ALA A 19 -3.57 -27.34 45.37
N GLN A 20 -2.80 -26.30 45.01
CA GLN A 20 -2.71 -25.78 43.63
C GLN A 20 -1.33 -26.02 42.97
N ALA A 21 -0.33 -26.49 43.72
CA ALA A 21 1.04 -26.73 43.23
C ALA A 21 1.27 -28.16 42.70
N GLN A 22 0.22 -28.98 42.56
CA GLN A 22 0.36 -30.37 42.08
C GLN A 22 0.34 -30.48 40.55
N ASP A 23 -0.18 -29.47 39.85
CA ASP A 23 -0.38 -29.55 38.40
C ASP A 23 0.72 -28.87 37.58
N TYR A 24 1.37 -27.85 38.17
CA TYR A 24 2.49 -27.11 37.58
C TYR A 24 3.82 -27.72 37.99
N VAL A 25 4.73 -27.86 37.04
CA VAL A 25 6.02 -28.56 37.19
C VAL A 25 7.24 -27.68 37.01
N THR A 26 7.04 -26.38 36.72
CA THR A 26 8.05 -25.36 36.48
C THR A 26 8.91 -25.57 35.22
N ASP A 27 9.61 -24.51 34.83
CA ASP A 27 10.54 -24.47 33.70
C ASP A 27 11.76 -25.38 33.90
N ASP A 28 12.20 -25.61 35.14
CA ASP A 28 13.30 -26.54 35.46
C ASP A 28 13.02 -27.95 34.92
N LEU A 29 11.80 -28.48 35.11
CA LEU A 29 11.42 -29.79 34.60
C LEU A 29 11.19 -29.79 33.09
N CYS A 30 10.68 -28.68 32.54
CA CYS A 30 10.52 -28.53 31.09
C CYS A 30 11.88 -28.58 30.36
N GLY A 31 12.89 -27.89 30.89
CA GLY A 31 14.24 -27.81 30.32
C GLY A 31 14.97 -29.15 30.24
N LEU A 32 14.65 -30.12 31.11
CA LEU A 32 15.25 -31.46 31.05
C LEU A 32 14.94 -32.20 29.74
N CYS A 33 13.77 -31.95 29.15
CA CYS A 33 13.34 -32.57 27.89
C CYS A 33 13.40 -31.60 26.71
N HIS A 34 13.29 -30.30 26.95
CA HIS A 34 13.19 -29.24 25.94
C HIS A 34 14.32 -28.20 26.04
N GLY A 35 15.55 -28.63 26.41
CA GLY A 35 16.69 -27.76 26.71
C GLY A 35 16.91 -26.61 25.71
N ASP A 36 17.06 -26.91 24.42
CA ASP A 36 17.31 -25.88 23.40
C ASP A 36 16.22 -24.79 23.32
N ILE A 37 14.96 -25.18 23.54
CA ILE A 37 13.81 -24.26 23.52
C ILE A 37 13.78 -23.45 24.82
N ALA A 38 13.97 -24.12 25.96
CA ALA A 38 13.98 -23.47 27.27
C ALA A 38 15.10 -22.43 27.36
N ASP A 39 16.31 -22.76 26.91
CA ASP A 39 17.47 -21.86 26.92
C ASP A 39 17.22 -20.61 26.06
N SER A 40 16.73 -20.80 24.83
CA SER A 40 16.39 -19.68 23.94
C SER A 40 15.24 -18.82 24.48
N TYR A 41 14.24 -19.44 25.12
CA TYR A 41 13.12 -18.72 25.72
C TYR A 41 13.56 -17.85 26.91
N MET A 42 14.53 -18.31 27.69
CA MET A 42 15.12 -17.55 28.80
C MET A 42 15.85 -16.28 28.35
N ASN A 43 16.25 -16.21 27.08
CA ASN A 43 16.82 -15.01 26.48
C ASN A 43 15.77 -13.98 26.02
N SER A 44 14.49 -14.35 26.01
CA SER A 44 13.38 -13.45 25.69
C SER A 44 13.01 -12.55 26.88
N GLY A 45 12.14 -11.57 26.65
CA GLY A 45 11.64 -10.70 27.73
C GLY A 45 10.50 -11.30 28.57
N HIS A 46 9.96 -12.47 28.19
CA HIS A 46 8.79 -13.06 28.86
C HIS A 46 9.09 -13.59 30.28
N PRO A 47 10.17 -14.36 30.51
CA PRO A 47 10.51 -14.86 31.84
C PRO A 47 10.84 -13.77 32.85
N TRP A 48 11.16 -12.56 32.36
CA TRP A 48 11.60 -11.43 33.15
C TRP A 48 10.54 -10.33 33.31
N LYS A 49 9.28 -10.58 32.91
CA LYS A 49 8.18 -9.61 33.11
C LYS A 49 7.90 -9.32 34.59
N LEU A 50 8.25 -10.27 35.45
CA LEU A 50 8.37 -10.10 36.89
C LEU A 50 9.56 -10.94 37.35
N HIS A 51 10.38 -10.38 38.22
CA HIS A 51 11.56 -11.05 38.75
C HIS A 51 11.75 -10.68 40.21
N HIS A 52 11.85 -11.68 41.07
CA HIS A 52 12.08 -11.51 42.50
C HIS A 52 13.58 -11.33 42.76
N THR A 53 13.95 -10.24 43.43
CA THR A 53 15.35 -9.89 43.72
C THR A 53 15.81 -10.37 45.10
N HIS A 54 14.87 -10.73 45.98
CA HIS A 54 15.11 -11.07 47.39
C HIS A 54 15.87 -9.98 48.16
N GLY A 55 15.67 -8.71 47.79
CA GLY A 55 16.40 -7.58 48.36
C GLY A 55 17.88 -7.54 47.99
N GLN A 56 18.33 -8.33 47.01
CA GLN A 56 19.72 -8.46 46.60
C GLN A 56 19.94 -7.85 45.22
N THR A 57 21.17 -7.39 44.96
CA THR A 57 21.59 -6.99 43.63
C THR A 57 21.61 -8.22 42.73
N PRO A 58 20.87 -8.24 41.61
CA PRO A 58 20.96 -9.30 40.61
C PRO A 58 22.41 -9.52 40.16
N PRO A 59 22.92 -10.77 40.11
CA PRO A 59 24.17 -11.07 39.46
C PRO A 59 24.20 -10.55 38.02
N VAL A 60 25.40 -10.17 37.55
CA VAL A 60 25.57 -9.59 36.20
C VAL A 60 25.11 -10.56 35.11
N ASP A 61 25.25 -11.85 35.33
CA ASP A 61 24.86 -12.93 34.42
C ASP A 61 23.42 -13.45 34.63
N GLU A 62 22.70 -12.95 35.62
CA GLU A 62 21.33 -13.41 35.90
C GLU A 62 20.36 -13.01 34.78
N TRP A 63 20.52 -11.82 34.23
CA TRP A 63 19.67 -11.36 33.14
C TRP A 63 20.31 -11.62 31.79
N PRO A 64 19.52 -12.03 30.79
CA PRO A 64 20.05 -12.34 29.48
C PRO A 64 20.66 -11.09 28.84
N TRP A 65 21.71 -11.29 28.03
CA TRP A 65 22.39 -10.26 27.24
C TRP A 65 23.34 -9.32 27.98
N SER A 66 23.68 -9.60 29.24
CA SER A 66 24.57 -8.72 30.01
C SER A 66 25.95 -8.51 29.36
N ASP A 67 26.54 -9.54 28.76
CA ASP A 67 27.82 -9.44 28.04
C ASP A 67 27.72 -8.57 26.78
N VAL A 68 26.70 -8.81 25.94
CA VAL A 68 26.45 -8.06 24.70
C VAL A 68 26.19 -6.58 25.01
N LYS A 69 25.52 -6.29 26.13
CA LYS A 69 25.10 -4.94 26.47
C LYS A 69 26.16 -4.15 27.22
N THR A 70 26.99 -4.83 28.01
CA THR A 70 28.23 -4.25 28.54
C THR A 70 29.15 -3.84 27.38
N ALA A 71 29.25 -4.66 26.33
CA ALA A 71 30.00 -4.31 25.11
C ALA A 71 29.40 -3.12 24.33
N ALA A 72 28.08 -2.90 24.44
CA ALA A 72 27.38 -1.74 23.87
C ALA A 72 27.38 -0.49 24.78
N GLY A 73 28.11 -0.52 25.90
CA GLY A 73 28.22 0.61 26.84
C GLY A 73 27.01 0.79 27.76
N ILE A 74 26.05 -0.14 27.77
CA ILE A 74 24.92 -0.14 28.70
C ILE A 74 25.37 -0.79 30.01
N PRO A 75 25.32 -0.09 31.16
CA PRO A 75 25.64 -0.73 32.44
C PRO A 75 24.62 -1.86 32.71
N PRO A 76 25.08 -3.07 33.09
CA PRO A 76 24.19 -4.21 33.26
C PRO A 76 23.14 -3.96 34.37
N VAL A 77 23.53 -3.19 35.39
CA VAL A 77 22.67 -2.76 36.48
C VAL A 77 23.00 -1.30 36.84
N PRO A 78 22.31 -0.29 36.27
CA PRO A 78 22.46 1.10 36.70
C PRO A 78 22.05 1.29 38.17
N PRO A 79 22.46 2.40 38.82
CA PRO A 79 21.91 2.79 40.12
C PRO A 79 20.38 2.83 40.06
N LEU A 80 19.72 2.37 41.13
CA LEU A 80 18.26 2.40 41.26
C LEU A 80 17.73 3.85 41.21
N PRO A 81 16.42 4.10 41.07
CA PRO A 81 15.91 5.46 41.08
C PRO A 81 15.96 6.10 42.48
N VAL A 82 15.81 7.42 42.53
CA VAL A 82 15.46 8.14 43.76
C VAL A 82 13.95 8.06 43.94
N ALA A 83 13.51 7.69 45.14
CA ALA A 83 12.10 7.68 45.53
C ALA A 83 11.95 8.18 46.98
N GLY A 84 11.07 9.15 47.20
CA GLY A 84 10.87 9.76 48.52
C GLY A 84 12.08 10.56 48.99
N GLY A 85 12.83 11.17 48.08
CA GLY A 85 14.03 11.95 48.37
C GLY A 85 15.30 11.13 48.65
N GLU A 86 15.21 9.80 48.66
CA GLU A 86 16.34 8.91 48.93
C GLU A 86 16.67 8.00 47.74
N GLN A 87 17.96 7.75 47.55
CA GLN A 87 18.48 6.82 46.56
C GLN A 87 18.17 5.39 47.02
N LEU A 88 17.32 4.67 46.28
CA LEU A 88 16.96 3.30 46.63
C LEU A 88 18.18 2.37 46.60
N GLY A 89 18.21 1.43 47.55
CA GLY A 89 19.06 0.26 47.56
C GLY A 89 18.28 -1.00 47.18
N TRP A 90 18.99 -2.08 46.84
CA TRP A 90 18.33 -3.34 46.47
C TRP A 90 17.53 -3.95 47.61
N SER A 91 17.90 -3.68 48.86
CA SER A 91 17.11 -4.08 50.04
C SER A 91 15.72 -3.44 50.10
N ASP A 92 15.52 -2.35 49.37
CA ASP A 92 14.24 -1.66 49.28
C ASP A 92 13.36 -2.22 48.15
N VAL A 93 13.87 -3.16 47.35
CA VAL A 93 13.19 -3.72 46.18
C VAL A 93 12.89 -5.20 46.42
N GLU A 94 11.61 -5.55 46.39
CA GLU A 94 11.12 -6.93 46.45
C GLU A 94 11.09 -7.56 45.05
N PHE A 95 10.49 -6.88 44.08
CA PHE A 95 10.43 -7.35 42.70
C PHE A 95 10.83 -6.27 41.71
N VAL A 96 11.39 -6.70 40.59
CA VAL A 96 11.54 -5.90 39.38
C VAL A 96 10.46 -6.32 38.37
N ILE A 97 9.71 -5.35 37.88
CA ILE A 97 8.78 -5.53 36.76
C ILE A 97 9.56 -5.25 35.47
N GLY A 98 9.82 -6.30 34.69
CA GLY A 98 10.74 -6.21 33.55
C GLY A 98 12.19 -6.24 34.03
N ASN A 99 13.06 -5.50 33.37
CA ASN A 99 14.46 -5.32 33.75
C ASN A 99 15.10 -4.12 33.01
N PHE A 100 16.37 -3.83 33.28
CA PHE A 100 17.10 -2.71 32.64
C PHE A 100 17.34 -2.88 31.14
N PHE A 101 17.05 -4.05 30.61
CA PHE A 101 17.23 -4.46 29.22
C PHE A 101 15.97 -4.38 28.38
N TRP A 102 14.85 -3.95 28.94
CA TRP A 102 13.64 -3.62 28.20
C TRP A 102 13.00 -2.36 28.79
N LYS A 103 12.54 -2.49 30.03
CA LYS A 103 11.90 -1.46 30.86
C LYS A 103 11.86 -2.02 32.27
N ALA A 104 12.26 -1.23 33.26
CA ALA A 104 12.25 -1.65 34.66
C ALA A 104 11.35 -0.74 35.49
N ARG A 105 10.58 -1.35 36.39
CA ARG A 105 9.93 -0.69 37.53
C ARG A 105 10.16 -1.56 38.75
N PHE A 106 9.97 -1.00 39.93
CA PHE A 106 10.35 -1.65 41.18
C PHE A 106 9.15 -1.74 42.10
N ILE A 107 9.03 -2.88 42.79
CA ILE A 107 8.01 -3.15 43.78
C ILE A 107 8.68 -3.12 45.16
N ARG A 108 8.04 -2.42 46.09
CA ARG A 108 8.42 -2.29 47.50
C ARG A 108 8.17 -3.62 48.26
N PRO A 109 8.74 -3.79 49.46
CA PRO A 109 8.48 -4.95 50.32
C PRO A 109 7.03 -5.08 50.80
N ASP A 110 6.18 -4.05 50.64
CA ASP A 110 4.74 -4.11 50.92
C ASP A 110 3.90 -4.49 49.68
N GLY A 111 4.55 -4.75 48.54
CA GLY A 111 3.92 -5.17 47.29
C GLY A 111 3.48 -4.01 46.37
N PHE A 112 3.61 -2.75 46.78
CA PHE A 112 3.23 -1.61 45.95
C PHE A 112 4.36 -1.18 45.01
N ILE A 113 4.02 -0.57 43.89
CA ILE A 113 5.00 -0.09 42.92
C ILE A 113 5.59 1.24 43.39
N TYR A 114 6.91 1.39 43.30
CA TYR A 114 7.56 2.70 43.45
C TYR A 114 7.12 3.66 42.34
N ILE A 115 6.41 4.71 42.74
CA ILE A 115 5.96 5.79 41.84
C ILE A 115 6.72 7.10 42.07
N GLY A 116 7.29 7.29 43.28
CA GLY A 116 8.05 8.48 43.67
C GLY A 116 7.17 9.68 43.98
N ASP A 117 7.76 10.68 44.61
CA ASP A 117 7.16 12.00 44.84
C ASP A 117 7.04 12.78 43.53
N ALA A 118 6.26 13.86 43.56
CA ALA A 118 6.06 14.71 42.39
C ALA A 118 7.40 15.21 41.80
N GLY A 119 7.68 14.84 40.55
CA GLY A 119 8.91 15.19 39.83
C GLY A 119 10.00 14.12 39.87
N GLU A 120 9.85 13.08 40.69
CA GLU A 120 10.76 11.94 40.70
C GLU A 120 10.53 11.00 39.51
N LYS A 121 11.56 10.23 39.18
CA LYS A 121 11.64 9.37 38.00
C LYS A 121 11.94 7.96 38.45
N THR A 122 10.96 7.07 38.36
CA THR A 122 10.97 5.73 38.97
C THR A 122 10.88 4.58 37.96
N GLN A 123 10.72 4.89 36.67
CA GLN A 123 10.67 3.89 35.61
C GLN A 123 11.90 4.02 34.70
N TRP A 124 12.65 2.93 34.54
CA TRP A 124 13.75 2.87 33.60
C TRP A 124 13.26 2.72 32.17
N ASN A 125 13.88 3.44 31.23
CA ASN A 125 13.66 3.28 29.81
C ASN A 125 14.97 2.96 29.08
N LEU A 126 14.97 1.88 28.28
CA LEU A 126 16.16 1.47 27.52
C LEU A 126 16.51 2.44 26.39
N ALA A 127 15.50 2.98 25.68
CA ALA A 127 15.73 3.82 24.50
C ALA A 127 16.47 5.12 24.87
N THR A 128 16.18 5.70 26.03
CA THR A 128 16.89 6.88 26.54
C THR A 128 18.00 6.56 27.53
N GLN A 129 18.08 5.33 28.05
CA GLN A 129 18.96 4.93 29.15
C GLN A 129 18.83 5.84 30.37
N GLU A 130 17.61 6.32 30.62
CA GLU A 130 17.29 7.23 31.71
C GLU A 130 16.04 6.77 32.45
N PHE A 131 15.92 7.21 33.70
CA PHE A 131 14.67 7.13 34.41
C PHE A 131 13.69 8.21 33.92
N VAL A 132 12.42 7.84 33.86
CA VAL A 132 11.29 8.72 33.53
C VAL A 132 10.20 8.63 34.60
N PRO A 133 9.32 9.66 34.71
CA PRO A 133 8.25 9.64 35.70
C PRO A 133 7.25 8.51 35.45
N TYR A 134 6.75 7.91 36.52
CA TYR A 134 5.69 6.90 36.46
C TYR A 134 4.73 7.09 37.63
N HIS A 135 3.57 7.69 37.37
CA HIS A 135 2.57 8.01 38.38
C HIS A 135 3.12 8.83 39.57
N ALA A 136 4.16 9.63 39.33
CA ALA A 136 4.84 10.41 40.36
C ALA A 136 3.89 11.36 41.11
N GLY A 137 3.88 11.26 42.44
CA GLY A 137 3.00 12.03 43.32
C GLY A 137 1.53 11.56 43.37
N GLU A 138 1.18 10.45 42.72
CA GLU A 138 -0.14 9.81 42.87
C GLU A 138 -0.21 8.99 44.18
N PRO A 139 -1.40 8.54 44.62
CA PRO A 139 -1.52 7.57 45.71
C PRO A 139 -0.82 6.24 45.38
N ASP A 140 -0.52 5.48 46.44
CA ASP A 140 0.11 4.16 46.35
C ASP A 140 -0.53 3.28 45.26
N LYS A 141 0.34 2.72 44.40
CA LYS A 141 -0.08 1.99 43.21
C LYS A 141 0.09 0.49 43.41
N PRO A 142 -1.00 -0.29 43.54
CA PRO A 142 -0.89 -1.74 43.65
C PRO A 142 -0.39 -2.34 42.34
N TYR A 143 0.31 -3.47 42.45
CA TYR A 143 0.70 -4.29 41.31
C TYR A 143 -0.45 -5.22 40.93
N ASN A 144 -1.11 -4.93 39.81
CA ASN A 144 -2.22 -5.73 39.29
C ASN A 144 -1.95 -6.32 37.90
N CYS A 145 -0.67 -6.42 37.53
CA CYS A 145 -0.25 -6.93 36.22
C CYS A 145 0.00 -8.45 36.22
N GLY A 146 -0.19 -9.14 37.34
CA GLY A 146 0.16 -10.56 37.52
C GLY A 146 -0.39 -11.45 36.40
N ARG A 147 -1.65 -11.23 35.98
CA ARG A 147 -2.28 -11.95 34.86
C ARG A 147 -1.39 -12.09 33.62
N CYS A 148 -0.63 -11.05 33.28
CA CYS A 148 0.18 -10.97 32.07
C CYS A 148 1.69 -11.03 32.32
N HIS A 149 2.10 -11.13 33.59
CA HIS A 149 3.50 -11.03 34.00
C HIS A 149 3.98 -12.26 34.79
N THR A 150 3.09 -13.21 35.10
CA THR A 150 3.39 -14.39 35.91
C THR A 150 2.76 -15.66 35.32
N THR A 151 3.14 -16.80 35.89
CA THR A 151 2.66 -18.14 35.48
C THR A 151 1.75 -18.73 36.53
N GLY A 152 0.62 -19.31 36.12
CA GLY A 152 -0.38 -19.86 37.05
C GLY A 152 -1.09 -18.79 37.88
N TYR A 153 -1.28 -17.59 37.33
CA TYR A 153 -1.94 -16.48 38.00
C TYR A 153 -3.38 -16.80 38.44
N GLN A 154 -3.71 -16.43 39.67
CA GLN A 154 -5.06 -16.40 40.21
C GLN A 154 -5.38 -14.98 40.70
N PRO A 155 -6.60 -14.45 40.44
CA PRO A 155 -6.97 -13.08 40.79
C PRO A 155 -7.20 -12.88 42.29
N ASP A 156 -7.46 -13.94 43.03
CA ASP A 156 -7.80 -13.89 44.46
C ASP A 156 -6.55 -13.91 45.34
N GLY A 157 -6.60 -13.15 46.44
CA GLY A 157 -5.54 -13.09 47.42
C GLY A 157 -4.40 -12.16 47.05
N ASN A 158 -3.30 -12.32 47.77
CA ASN A 158 -2.08 -11.55 47.62
C ASN A 158 -0.90 -12.53 47.69
N GLN A 159 0.06 -12.39 46.79
CA GLN A 159 1.24 -13.24 46.79
C GLN A 159 2.03 -13.04 48.10
N THR A 160 2.40 -14.15 48.74
CA THR A 160 3.36 -14.15 49.85
C THR A 160 4.79 -14.08 49.28
N PRO A 161 5.75 -13.47 49.97
CA PRO A 161 7.14 -13.49 49.53
C PRO A 161 7.61 -14.94 49.30
N ILE A 162 8.08 -15.24 48.10
CA ILE A 162 8.71 -16.53 47.79
C ILE A 162 10.17 -16.38 48.20
N LEU A 163 10.52 -16.80 49.40
CA LEU A 163 11.88 -16.67 49.91
C LEU A 163 12.80 -17.80 49.42
N PRO A 164 14.14 -17.65 49.53
CA PRO A 164 15.06 -18.77 49.40
C PRO A 164 14.65 -19.91 50.35
N ILE A 165 14.85 -21.15 49.92
CA ILE A 165 14.48 -22.37 50.67
C ILE A 165 14.83 -22.22 52.15
N GLY A 166 13.82 -22.15 53.03
CA GLY A 166 13.99 -22.23 54.49
C GLY A 166 13.81 -20.92 55.28
N THR A 167 13.34 -19.83 54.68
CA THR A 167 12.79 -18.70 55.43
C THR A 167 11.36 -18.49 54.96
N ASP A 168 10.39 -18.43 55.86
CA ASP A 168 8.98 -18.15 55.53
C ASP A 168 8.68 -16.70 55.93
N HIS A 169 8.27 -15.88 54.97
CA HIS A 169 7.47 -14.69 55.25
C HIS A 169 6.04 -15.17 55.02
N ASP A 170 5.36 -15.54 56.10
CA ASP A 170 4.01 -16.11 56.08
C ASP A 170 2.92 -15.10 55.70
N GLU A 171 3.27 -13.81 55.60
CA GLU A 171 2.29 -12.74 55.42
C GLU A 171 2.17 -12.32 53.94
N PRO A 172 0.95 -12.33 53.38
CA PRO A 172 0.69 -11.84 52.03
C PRO A 172 1.04 -10.37 51.85
N LEU A 173 1.63 -10.01 50.71
CA LEU A 173 2.00 -8.62 50.40
C LEU A 173 0.78 -7.83 49.88
N PRO A 174 0.24 -6.85 50.64
CA PRO A 174 -1.05 -6.23 50.33
C PRO A 174 -1.10 -5.50 48.97
N GLY A 175 0.06 -5.03 48.49
CA GLY A 175 0.14 -4.34 47.19
C GLY A 175 0.13 -5.28 45.98
N LEU A 176 0.35 -6.59 46.14
CA LEU A 176 0.35 -7.57 45.05
C LEU A 176 -1.05 -8.15 44.84
N VAL A 177 -1.72 -7.82 43.74
CA VAL A 177 -3.08 -8.31 43.46
C VAL A 177 -3.04 -9.68 42.80
N GLY A 178 -3.52 -10.70 43.53
CA GLY A 178 -3.55 -12.09 43.11
C GLY A 178 -2.32 -12.88 43.56
N THR A 179 -2.32 -14.16 43.24
CA THR A 179 -1.23 -15.12 43.51
C THR A 179 -0.77 -15.78 42.21
N TRP A 180 0.40 -16.40 42.20
CA TRP A 180 0.93 -17.14 41.05
C TRP A 180 1.88 -18.25 41.47
N VAL A 181 2.20 -19.12 40.52
CA VAL A 181 3.10 -20.27 40.73
C VAL A 181 4.54 -19.90 40.45
N GLN A 182 4.81 -19.12 39.40
CA GLN A 182 6.16 -18.64 39.08
C GLN A 182 6.16 -17.19 38.64
N ASP A 183 7.24 -16.49 39.00
CA ASP A 183 7.54 -15.15 38.51
C ASP A 183 7.84 -15.19 37.01
N GLY A 184 7.35 -14.20 36.28
CA GLY A 184 7.52 -14.14 34.83
C GLY A 184 6.54 -15.04 34.08
N VAL A 185 6.46 -14.81 32.78
CA VAL A 185 5.70 -15.66 31.86
C VAL A 185 6.62 -16.83 31.46
N ARG A 186 6.45 -17.97 32.12
CA ARG A 186 7.23 -19.21 31.95
C ARG A 186 6.52 -20.17 30.98
N CYS A 187 7.12 -21.33 30.72
CA CYS A 187 6.63 -22.31 29.75
C CYS A 187 5.13 -22.64 29.98
N GLU A 188 4.77 -22.95 31.21
CA GLU A 188 3.40 -23.34 31.60
C GLU A 188 2.41 -22.17 31.58
N ALA A 189 2.88 -20.92 31.40
CA ALA A 189 1.97 -19.79 31.19
C ALA A 189 1.25 -19.93 29.85
N CYS A 190 1.94 -20.39 28.79
CA CYS A 190 1.39 -20.56 27.44
C CYS A 190 1.01 -22.01 27.13
N HIS A 191 1.64 -22.97 27.80
CA HIS A 191 1.34 -24.39 27.60
C HIS A 191 0.35 -24.97 28.62
N GLY A 192 0.05 -24.25 29.70
CA GLY A 192 -0.75 -24.79 30.81
C GLY A 192 0.07 -25.71 31.73
N PRO A 193 -0.55 -26.23 32.81
CA PRO A 193 0.10 -27.11 33.77
C PRO A 193 0.50 -28.45 33.12
N ALA A 194 1.78 -28.82 33.20
CA ALA A 194 2.34 -29.95 32.44
C ALA A 194 2.46 -31.28 33.22
N SER A 195 1.96 -31.37 34.45
CA SER A 195 1.98 -32.60 35.24
C SER A 195 1.46 -33.85 34.49
N ASP A 196 0.29 -33.78 33.87
CA ASP A 196 -0.30 -34.88 33.10
C ASP A 196 0.52 -35.22 31.85
N HIS A 197 1.06 -34.19 31.19
CA HIS A 197 1.95 -34.35 30.02
C HIS A 197 3.20 -35.14 30.40
N ILE A 198 3.85 -34.75 31.50
CA ILE A 198 5.04 -35.43 32.02
C ILE A 198 4.71 -36.87 32.44
N GLN A 199 3.61 -37.09 33.15
CA GLN A 199 3.19 -38.44 33.56
C GLN A 199 2.95 -39.35 32.35
N ALA A 200 2.27 -38.85 31.31
CA ALA A 200 2.04 -39.59 30.08
C ALA A 200 3.34 -39.93 29.33
N ALA A 201 4.31 -39.02 29.32
CA ALA A 201 5.63 -39.24 28.73
C ALA A 201 6.39 -40.36 29.46
N PHE A 202 6.43 -40.34 30.79
CA PHE A 202 7.10 -41.38 31.59
C PHE A 202 6.38 -42.72 31.60
N ALA A 203 5.06 -42.75 31.34
CA ALA A 203 4.30 -43.99 31.17
C ALA A 203 4.59 -44.71 29.83
N GLY A 204 5.45 -44.16 28.97
CA GLY A 204 5.80 -44.74 27.67
C GLY A 204 4.67 -44.64 26.65
N ASN A 205 3.64 -43.84 26.92
CA ASN A 205 2.47 -43.71 26.06
C ASN A 205 2.69 -42.78 24.86
N GLY A 206 3.87 -42.14 24.72
CA GLY A 206 4.23 -41.29 23.58
C GLY A 206 3.18 -40.23 23.22
N GLY A 207 2.31 -39.90 24.18
CA GLY A 207 1.09 -39.17 23.90
C GLY A 207 1.40 -37.70 23.84
N ASN A 208 1.21 -37.11 22.66
CA ASN A 208 0.94 -35.68 22.49
C ASN A 208 -0.37 -35.36 23.20
N VAL A 209 -0.42 -35.41 24.53
CA VAL A 209 -1.42 -34.68 25.30
C VAL A 209 -0.78 -33.30 25.46
N PRO A 210 -1.16 -32.30 24.65
CA PRO A 210 -0.73 -30.94 24.91
C PRO A 210 -1.35 -30.57 26.26
N PRO A 211 -0.60 -29.92 27.16
CA PRO A 211 -1.22 -29.49 28.39
C PRO A 211 -2.35 -28.48 28.04
N PRO A 212 -3.55 -28.64 28.60
CA PRO A 212 -4.66 -27.76 28.31
C PRO A 212 -4.53 -26.45 29.10
N GLY A 213 -5.13 -25.37 28.59
CA GLY A 213 -5.40 -24.16 29.39
C GLY A 213 -4.26 -23.16 29.52
N GLY A 214 -3.26 -23.19 28.63
CA GLY A 214 -2.28 -22.12 28.51
C GLY A 214 -2.86 -20.84 27.90
N LYS A 215 -2.17 -19.72 28.15
CA LYS A 215 -2.53 -18.38 27.68
C LYS A 215 -2.34 -18.25 26.17
N ASP A 216 -3.29 -17.57 25.51
CA ASP A 216 -3.07 -17.04 24.16
C ASP A 216 -2.31 -15.71 24.21
N CYS A 217 -1.58 -15.36 23.14
CA CYS A 217 -0.88 -14.09 22.99
C CYS A 217 -1.82 -12.90 23.27
N ARG A 218 -3.06 -12.99 22.77
CA ARG A 218 -4.10 -11.96 22.91
C ARG A 218 -4.54 -11.74 24.35
N GLU A 219 -4.34 -12.67 25.27
CA GLU A 219 -4.70 -12.41 26.68
C GLU A 219 -3.86 -11.31 27.33
N CYS A 220 -2.64 -11.10 26.81
CA CYS A 220 -1.66 -10.17 27.34
C CYS A 220 -1.33 -9.03 26.37
N HIS A 221 -1.46 -9.27 25.06
CA HIS A 221 -1.18 -8.33 23.98
C HIS A 221 -2.45 -7.74 23.34
N TYR A 222 -3.60 -7.97 23.98
CA TYR A 222 -4.86 -7.30 23.68
C TYR A 222 -5.29 -6.55 24.95
N ARG A 223 -5.26 -5.23 24.91
CA ARG A 223 -5.43 -4.35 26.06
C ARG A 223 -6.88 -4.10 26.44
N ASP A 224 -7.74 -3.75 25.50
CA ASP A 224 -9.10 -3.29 25.75
C ASP A 224 -10.08 -3.99 24.81
N ALA A 225 -11.24 -4.41 25.32
CA ALA A 225 -12.32 -4.86 24.46
C ALA A 225 -12.66 -3.73 23.46
N PRO A 226 -12.82 -4.04 22.16
CA PRO A 226 -13.02 -3.02 21.15
C PRO A 226 -14.32 -2.26 21.45
N LEU A 227 -14.21 -0.97 21.73
CA LEU A 227 -15.38 -0.10 21.90
C LEU A 227 -15.92 0.20 20.49
N ASN A 228 -16.98 -0.52 20.10
CA ASN A 228 -17.59 -0.42 18.77
C ASN A 228 -16.65 -0.76 17.60
N GLY A 229 -15.73 -1.71 17.78
CA GLY A 229 -14.78 -2.10 16.72
C GLY A 229 -13.67 -1.08 16.45
N ARG A 230 -13.48 -0.10 17.36
CA ARG A 230 -12.48 0.95 17.20
C ARG A 230 -11.28 0.74 18.11
N MET A 231 -10.13 1.16 17.60
CA MET A 231 -8.83 1.05 18.26
C MET A 231 -8.53 2.30 19.10
N PRO A 232 -8.44 2.20 20.44
CA PRO A 232 -8.26 3.37 21.28
C PRO A 232 -6.83 3.92 21.22
N TRP A 233 -6.71 5.25 21.31
CA TRP A 233 -5.46 5.98 21.16
C TRP A 233 -5.28 7.01 22.28
N LYS A 234 -4.05 7.19 22.80
CA LYS A 234 -3.83 8.10 23.93
C LYS A 234 -2.54 8.90 23.83
N GLY A 235 -2.67 10.22 23.93
CA GLY A 235 -1.54 11.14 24.03
C GLY A 235 -0.67 11.14 22.78
N GLY A 236 -1.28 10.91 21.62
CA GLY A 236 -0.60 10.84 20.35
C GLY A 236 -0.07 9.46 19.98
N PHE A 237 -0.07 8.45 20.86
CA PHE A 237 0.53 7.12 20.63
C PHE A 237 -0.45 5.95 20.87
N MET A 238 -0.13 4.77 20.30
CA MET A 238 -0.72 3.50 20.75
C MET A 238 -0.36 3.27 22.20
N ARG A 239 -1.22 2.52 22.90
CA ARG A 239 -1.00 2.20 24.30
C ARG A 239 -0.16 0.94 24.44
N HIS A 240 0.45 0.80 25.62
CA HIS A 240 1.17 -0.41 25.99
C HIS A 240 0.27 -1.66 25.94
N HIS A 241 0.78 -2.74 25.34
CA HIS A 241 0.09 -4.02 25.12
C HIS A 241 -1.04 -3.99 24.08
N GLN A 242 -0.94 -3.11 23.08
CA GLN A 242 -1.97 -2.95 22.05
C GLN A 242 -1.70 -3.72 20.73
N GLN A 243 -0.59 -4.46 20.65
CA GLN A 243 -0.09 -4.97 19.36
C GLN A 243 -1.04 -5.95 18.66
N ALA A 244 -1.78 -6.77 19.40
CA ALA A 244 -2.75 -7.67 18.80
C ALA A 244 -4.00 -6.92 18.33
N GLU A 245 -4.42 -5.84 19.02
CA GLU A 245 -5.48 -4.96 18.52
C GLU A 245 -5.07 -4.24 17.24
N ASP A 246 -3.81 -3.80 17.14
CA ASP A 246 -3.32 -3.17 15.92
C ASP A 246 -3.42 -4.15 14.74
N MET A 247 -2.96 -5.39 14.96
CA MET A 247 -3.00 -6.42 13.93
C MET A 247 -4.42 -6.75 13.47
N ASP A 248 -5.40 -6.79 14.38
CA ASP A 248 -6.82 -7.00 14.06
C ASP A 248 -7.44 -5.92 13.18
N HIS A 249 -6.86 -4.73 13.17
CA HIS A 249 -7.30 -3.63 12.32
C HIS A 249 -6.30 -3.36 11.19
N SER A 250 -5.51 -4.36 10.81
CA SER A 250 -4.55 -4.26 9.72
C SER A 250 -4.99 -5.13 8.53
N PRO A 251 -4.33 -5.00 7.36
CA PRO A 251 -4.47 -5.96 6.27
C PRO A 251 -4.13 -7.41 6.65
N HIS A 252 -3.43 -7.62 7.77
CA HIS A 252 -3.03 -8.93 8.27
C HIS A 252 -3.90 -9.43 9.44
N ALA A 253 -5.11 -8.92 9.61
CA ALA A 253 -6.02 -9.30 10.70
C ALA A 253 -6.33 -10.81 10.78
N GLU A 254 -6.22 -11.53 9.65
CA GLU A 254 -6.44 -12.98 9.59
C GLU A 254 -5.18 -13.80 9.98
N LEU A 255 -4.01 -13.17 10.09
CA LEU A 255 -2.79 -13.85 10.49
C LEU A 255 -2.69 -13.96 12.02
N HIS A 256 -2.08 -15.07 12.47
CA HIS A 256 -1.76 -15.26 13.88
C HIS A 256 -0.37 -14.71 14.21
N CYS A 257 -0.15 -14.29 15.46
CA CYS A 257 1.14 -13.73 15.91
C CYS A 257 2.32 -14.67 15.63
N ASN A 258 2.11 -15.98 15.80
CA ASN A 258 3.12 -17.01 15.55
C ASN A 258 3.35 -17.33 14.07
N THR A 259 2.60 -16.70 13.16
CA THR A 259 2.91 -16.73 11.72
C THR A 259 4.24 -16.04 11.46
N CYS A 260 4.44 -14.90 12.11
CA CYS A 260 5.62 -14.05 11.91
C CYS A 260 6.57 -14.09 13.11
N HIS A 261 6.16 -14.52 14.30
CA HIS A 261 7.02 -14.58 15.48
C HIS A 261 7.27 -16.01 15.94
N ASN A 262 8.53 -16.31 16.30
CA ASN A 262 8.80 -17.50 17.08
C ASN A 262 8.52 -17.20 18.57
N PRO A 263 7.49 -17.80 19.20
CA PRO A 263 7.13 -17.49 20.58
C PRO A 263 8.22 -17.87 21.59
N HIS A 264 9.19 -18.69 21.19
CA HIS A 264 10.29 -19.14 22.03
C HIS A 264 11.54 -18.25 21.95
N ARG A 265 11.55 -17.21 21.10
CA ARG A 265 12.76 -16.38 20.86
C ARG A 265 12.52 -14.92 21.18
N SER A 266 13.62 -14.21 21.46
CA SER A 266 13.58 -12.76 21.64
C SER A 266 13.36 -12.05 20.31
N THR A 267 12.41 -11.11 20.28
CA THR A 267 12.17 -10.22 19.12
C THR A 267 13.11 -9.02 19.06
N VAL A 268 13.87 -8.78 20.13
CA VAL A 268 14.72 -7.58 20.29
C VAL A 268 16.21 -7.94 20.29
N TYR A 269 16.55 -9.16 20.73
CA TYR A 269 17.93 -9.57 20.93
C TYR A 269 18.26 -10.87 20.21
N ASN A 270 19.53 -10.98 19.85
CA ASN A 270 20.08 -11.96 18.95
C ASN A 270 20.64 -13.16 19.72
N ASP A 271 20.01 -14.34 19.61
CA ASP A 271 20.43 -15.64 20.15
C ASP A 271 21.75 -16.18 19.54
N GLY A 272 22.88 -15.48 19.71
CA GLY A 272 24.22 -16.02 19.46
C GLY A 272 24.99 -15.49 18.24
N GLY A 273 24.73 -14.26 17.78
CA GLY A 273 25.54 -13.57 16.76
C GLY A 273 24.91 -13.43 15.37
N ILE A 274 23.62 -13.75 15.21
CA ILE A 274 22.80 -13.59 14.00
C ILE A 274 21.64 -12.60 14.24
N SER A 275 21.53 -11.52 13.46
CA SER A 275 20.72 -10.33 13.80
C SER A 275 19.32 -10.63 14.40
N ALA A 276 18.93 -9.84 15.42
CA ALA A 276 17.62 -10.01 16.10
C ALA A 276 16.42 -9.92 15.15
N TYR A 277 16.62 -9.27 13.99
CA TYR A 277 15.63 -9.13 12.92
C TYR A 277 15.41 -10.42 12.13
N GLU A 278 16.36 -11.34 12.11
CA GLU A 278 16.28 -12.58 11.34
C GLU A 278 15.74 -13.77 12.16
N GLU A 279 15.88 -13.79 13.49
CA GLU A 279 15.46 -14.95 14.32
C GLU A 279 14.31 -14.71 15.31
N GLY A 280 14.09 -13.47 15.74
CA GLY A 280 12.97 -13.11 16.61
C GLY A 280 11.64 -12.97 15.86
N VAL A 281 11.74 -12.61 14.58
CA VAL A 281 10.76 -12.91 13.56
C VAL A 281 11.03 -14.36 13.15
N SER A 282 10.01 -15.20 13.01
CA SER A 282 10.21 -16.54 12.45
C SER A 282 11.05 -16.40 11.19
N LYS A 283 12.20 -17.08 11.16
CA LYS A 283 13.08 -17.20 9.97
C LYS A 283 12.31 -17.65 8.72
N ASP A 284 11.09 -18.14 8.89
CA ASP A 284 10.28 -18.74 7.84
C ASP A 284 9.31 -17.75 7.16
N LYS A 285 9.15 -16.52 7.71
CA LYS A 285 8.21 -15.49 7.21
C LYS A 285 8.68 -14.05 7.40
N LEU A 286 9.55 -13.60 6.51
CA LEU A 286 9.88 -12.18 6.30
C LEU A 286 8.83 -11.49 5.40
N CYS A 287 8.83 -10.16 5.40
CA CYS A 287 7.95 -9.36 4.52
C CYS A 287 8.17 -9.76 3.05
N THR A 288 9.43 -9.91 2.64
CA THR A 288 9.86 -10.29 1.29
C THR A 288 9.49 -11.71 0.89
N ASP A 289 9.12 -12.58 1.84
CA ASP A 289 8.67 -13.94 1.50
C ASP A 289 7.24 -13.95 0.92
N CYS A 290 6.47 -12.87 1.15
CA CYS A 290 5.12 -12.68 0.64
C CYS A 290 4.98 -11.44 -0.28
N HIS A 291 5.92 -10.51 -0.21
CA HIS A 291 5.95 -9.25 -0.97
C HIS A 291 7.29 -9.10 -1.71
N ASP A 292 7.61 -10.05 -2.58
CA ASP A 292 8.81 -10.02 -3.42
C ASP A 292 8.74 -8.94 -4.51
N ASP A 293 7.54 -8.41 -4.76
CA ASP A 293 7.23 -7.34 -5.72
C ASP A 293 7.30 -5.93 -5.12
N LYS A 294 7.74 -5.77 -3.87
CA LYS A 294 7.80 -4.47 -3.16
C LYS A 294 9.22 -4.05 -2.75
N PRO A 295 10.19 -3.99 -3.67
CA PRO A 295 11.47 -3.36 -3.38
C PRO A 295 11.31 -1.86 -3.08
N TYR A 296 12.37 -1.26 -2.55
CA TYR A 296 12.48 0.20 -2.49
C TYR A 296 13.03 0.72 -3.82
N GLU A 297 12.40 1.74 -4.37
CA GLU A 297 12.86 2.40 -5.60
C GLU A 297 13.51 3.77 -5.32
N VAL A 298 13.65 4.15 -4.05
CA VAL A 298 14.26 5.42 -3.61
C VAL A 298 15.73 5.23 -3.26
N ALA A 299 16.60 5.95 -3.98
CA ALA A 299 18.05 5.95 -3.74
C ALA A 299 18.40 6.43 -2.32
N GLY A 300 19.32 5.72 -1.66
CA GLY A 300 19.74 5.98 -0.28
C GLY A 300 18.92 5.24 0.78
N MET A 301 17.86 4.53 0.40
CA MET A 301 17.07 3.68 1.30
C MET A 301 17.46 2.20 1.24
N GLU A 302 18.55 1.82 0.57
CA GLU A 302 18.94 0.43 0.34
C GLU A 302 19.30 -0.33 1.63
N SER A 303 19.49 0.38 2.74
CA SER A 303 19.79 -0.19 4.07
C SER A 303 18.61 -0.11 5.06
N VAL A 304 17.45 0.37 4.63
CA VAL A 304 16.23 0.45 5.44
C VAL A 304 15.45 -0.86 5.35
N ASN A 305 14.92 -1.36 6.47
CA ASN A 305 14.08 -2.56 6.51
C ASN A 305 12.59 -2.20 6.43
N CYS A 306 11.75 -3.10 5.90
CA CYS A 306 10.31 -2.84 5.69
C CYS A 306 9.62 -2.34 6.96
N ILE A 307 9.95 -2.98 8.09
CA ILE A 307 9.40 -2.68 9.40
C ILE A 307 9.73 -1.27 9.91
N GLU A 308 10.75 -0.58 9.38
CA GLU A 308 11.07 0.78 9.81
C GLU A 308 10.02 1.80 9.38
N CYS A 309 9.38 1.56 8.22
CA CYS A 309 8.32 2.41 7.70
C CYS A 309 6.93 1.82 7.99
N HIS A 310 6.78 0.50 7.82
CA HIS A 310 5.49 -0.18 7.92
C HIS A 310 5.12 -0.59 9.36
N MET A 311 6.10 -0.68 10.25
CA MET A 311 5.92 -0.99 11.68
C MET A 311 6.73 -0.02 12.55
N PRO A 312 6.50 1.31 12.41
CA PRO A 312 7.27 2.28 13.16
C PRO A 312 6.95 2.17 14.65
N ASP A 313 7.81 2.73 15.49
CA ASP A 313 7.58 2.83 16.93
C ASP A 313 6.44 3.82 17.23
N MET A 314 5.19 3.45 16.97
CA MET A 314 4.02 4.29 17.25
C MET A 314 3.42 4.09 18.64
N GLY A 315 3.97 3.15 19.41
CA GLY A 315 3.48 2.81 20.75
C GLY A 315 4.31 3.46 21.84
N LYS A 316 3.62 4.06 22.82
CA LYS A 316 4.24 4.63 24.00
C LYS A 316 3.99 3.74 25.22
N SER A 317 4.99 2.93 25.51
CA SER A 317 5.11 2.09 26.69
C SER A 317 5.68 2.85 27.89
N ALA A 318 6.66 3.71 27.64
CA ALA A 318 7.32 4.53 28.66
C ALA A 318 7.66 5.94 28.16
N VAL A 319 8.26 6.05 26.98
CA VAL A 319 8.71 7.35 26.44
C VAL A 319 8.21 7.59 25.02
N ALA A 320 8.19 8.87 24.65
CA ALA A 320 8.19 9.30 23.26
C ALA A 320 9.57 9.93 23.02
N VAL A 321 10.35 9.35 22.11
CA VAL A 321 11.66 9.89 21.68
C VAL A 321 11.46 11.22 20.97
N ASN A 322 10.39 11.33 20.18
CA ASN A 322 9.91 12.56 19.56
C ASN A 322 8.38 12.46 19.35
N PRO A 323 7.70 13.50 18.82
CA PRO A 323 6.25 13.47 18.63
C PRO A 323 5.70 12.32 17.77
N TYR A 324 6.54 11.70 16.94
CA TYR A 324 6.18 10.64 15.99
C TYR A 324 6.97 9.35 16.21
N LYS A 325 7.64 9.21 17.37
CA LYS A 325 8.42 8.02 17.70
C LYS A 325 8.31 7.72 19.20
N GLY A 326 7.57 6.66 19.51
CA GLY A 326 7.48 6.00 20.80
C GLY A 326 8.65 5.04 21.03
N ASP A 327 8.37 3.95 21.74
CA ASP A 327 9.32 2.93 22.15
C ASP A 327 8.82 1.49 21.93
N VAL A 328 7.70 1.34 21.22
CA VAL A 328 7.12 0.04 20.83
C VAL A 328 6.60 0.11 19.39
N ARG A 329 6.99 -0.86 18.57
CA ARG A 329 6.53 -1.01 17.18
C ARG A 329 5.03 -1.30 17.08
N GLY A 330 4.39 -0.69 16.09
CA GLY A 330 3.01 -0.98 15.68
C GLY A 330 2.89 -2.12 14.69
N HIS A 331 1.67 -2.62 14.55
CA HIS A 331 1.34 -3.76 13.67
C HIS A 331 0.19 -3.39 12.71
N LEU A 332 0.22 -2.19 12.14
CA LEU A 332 -0.78 -1.71 11.15
C LEU A 332 -0.34 -1.92 9.70
N PHE A 333 0.97 -1.95 9.43
CA PHE A 333 1.60 -2.23 8.14
C PHE A 333 1.33 -1.20 7.03
N GLN A 334 0.07 -1.00 6.63
CA GLN A 334 -0.28 -0.09 5.55
C GLN A 334 -0.06 1.36 5.95
N ILE A 335 0.48 2.14 5.02
CA ILE A 335 0.78 3.56 5.21
C ILE A 335 -0.26 4.39 4.46
N MET A 336 -0.90 5.32 5.15
CA MET A 336 -1.72 6.37 4.55
C MET A 336 -0.77 7.44 4.01
N THR A 337 -0.71 7.60 2.69
CA THR A 337 0.16 8.57 2.01
C THR A 337 -0.43 9.98 1.94
N ASP A 338 -1.70 10.16 2.32
CA ASP A 338 -2.27 11.50 2.48
C ASP A 338 -1.44 12.33 3.48
N PRO A 339 -1.21 13.63 3.22
CA PRO A 339 -0.44 14.51 4.10
C PRO A 339 -1.27 14.91 5.34
N ILE A 340 -1.79 13.93 6.08
CA ILE A 340 -2.57 14.10 7.31
C ILE A 340 -1.66 13.74 8.49
N ALA A 341 -1.53 14.65 9.43
CA ALA A 341 -0.77 14.41 10.65
C ALA A 341 -1.51 13.41 11.57
N ALA A 342 -0.78 12.62 12.33
CA ALA A 342 -1.28 11.68 13.32
C ALA A 342 -2.25 12.34 14.32
N ALA A 343 -1.96 13.57 14.75
CA ALA A 343 -2.83 14.32 15.64
C ALA A 343 -4.21 14.59 15.01
N ASP A 344 -4.26 14.74 13.68
CA ASP A 344 -5.49 14.97 12.93
C ASP A 344 -6.16 13.67 12.47
N ASN A 345 -5.52 12.51 12.71
CA ASN A 345 -6.03 11.19 12.37
C ASN A 345 -6.76 10.48 13.54
N VAL A 346 -7.32 11.27 14.46
CA VAL A 346 -8.04 10.79 15.64
C VAL A 346 -9.53 11.15 15.55
N VAL A 347 -10.39 10.17 15.85
CA VAL A 347 -11.84 10.25 15.77
C VAL A 347 -12.50 9.93 17.11
N ASP A 348 -13.75 10.37 17.29
CA ASP A 348 -14.59 9.98 18.41
C ASP A 348 -15.18 8.57 18.21
N ALA A 349 -16.06 8.13 19.12
CA ALA A 349 -16.71 6.83 19.04
C ALA A 349 -17.67 6.71 17.82
N ASP A 350 -18.11 7.84 17.27
CA ASP A 350 -19.06 7.92 16.17
C ASP A 350 -18.37 8.08 14.81
N GLY A 351 -17.08 8.44 14.78
CA GLY A 351 -16.30 8.61 13.54
C GLY A 351 -15.94 10.03 13.19
N ASN A 352 -16.33 11.00 14.01
CA ASN A 352 -16.04 12.40 13.75
C ASN A 352 -14.63 12.73 14.22
N LEU A 353 -13.90 13.51 13.41
CA LEU A 353 -12.56 13.96 13.76
C LEU A 353 -12.58 14.80 15.04
N THR A 354 -11.65 14.52 15.95
CA THR A 354 -11.59 15.20 17.27
C THR A 354 -10.49 16.24 17.37
N GLY A 355 -9.67 16.41 16.31
CA GLY A 355 -8.55 17.37 16.32
C GLY A 355 -7.50 17.07 17.39
N GLY A 356 -7.18 15.79 17.59
CA GLY A 356 -6.10 15.35 18.48
C GLY A 356 -6.48 15.11 19.95
N ALA A 357 -7.78 15.14 20.29
CA ALA A 357 -8.24 14.71 21.61
C ALA A 357 -8.05 13.19 21.80
N PRO A 358 -7.92 12.67 23.04
CA PRO A 358 -7.94 11.23 23.27
C PRO A 358 -9.23 10.63 22.68
N GLY A 359 -9.06 9.62 21.84
CA GLY A 359 -10.13 9.05 21.02
C GLY A 359 -9.70 7.73 20.40
N PHE A 360 -10.17 7.48 19.19
CA PHE A 360 -9.86 6.29 18.41
C PHE A 360 -9.05 6.64 17.18
N TRP A 361 -8.20 5.72 16.74
CA TRP A 361 -7.51 5.89 15.47
C TRP A 361 -8.51 5.76 14.32
N LYS A 362 -8.36 6.59 13.28
CA LYS A 362 -9.24 6.51 12.10
C LYS A 362 -9.06 5.16 11.40
N GLN A 363 -10.19 4.60 10.96
CA GLN A 363 -10.26 3.39 10.17
C GLN A 363 -10.98 3.66 8.84
N ASP A 364 -10.72 2.86 7.82
CA ASP A 364 -11.45 2.88 6.56
C ASP A 364 -12.82 2.18 6.67
N ALA A 365 -13.52 2.07 5.53
CA ALA A 365 -14.82 1.41 5.47
C ALA A 365 -14.79 -0.10 5.81
N ASN A 366 -13.61 -0.73 5.76
CA ASN A 366 -13.40 -2.13 6.11
C ASN A 366 -12.95 -2.31 7.57
N GLY A 367 -12.83 -1.22 8.34
CA GLY A 367 -12.36 -1.25 9.72
C GLY A 367 -10.84 -1.28 9.84
N GLN A 368 -10.09 -1.08 8.75
CA GLN A 368 -8.63 -1.10 8.77
C GLN A 368 -8.05 0.28 9.11
N ALA A 369 -7.03 0.28 9.94
CA ALA A 369 -6.26 1.45 10.36
C ALA A 369 -4.93 1.53 9.60
N PHE A 370 -4.35 2.73 9.57
CA PHE A 370 -3.15 3.02 8.78
C PHE A 370 -2.07 3.65 9.65
N VAL A 371 -0.82 3.39 9.31
CA VAL A 371 0.32 4.21 9.71
C VAL A 371 0.23 5.54 8.96
N THR A 372 0.26 6.67 9.65
CA THR A 372 0.35 7.99 8.99
C THR A 372 1.79 8.28 8.57
N VAL A 373 1.97 9.10 7.53
CA VAL A 373 3.32 9.40 6.98
C VAL A 373 4.25 10.02 8.02
N ASP A 374 3.72 10.78 8.98
CA ASP A 374 4.54 11.34 10.06
C ASP A 374 5.15 10.26 10.95
N TYR A 375 4.41 9.21 11.28
CA TYR A 375 4.93 8.03 11.98
C TYR A 375 5.92 7.23 11.12
N ALA A 376 5.64 7.07 9.83
CA ALA A 376 6.51 6.30 8.93
C ALA A 376 7.85 7.01 8.63
N CYS A 377 7.86 8.34 8.53
CA CYS A 377 8.99 9.11 8.04
C CYS A 377 9.59 10.05 9.11
N LEU A 378 8.75 10.85 9.77
CA LEU A 378 9.21 11.94 10.64
C LEU A 378 9.75 11.47 11.99
N GLY A 379 9.55 10.19 12.34
CA GLY A 379 10.23 9.55 13.45
C GLY A 379 11.77 9.58 13.33
N CYS A 380 12.30 9.54 12.11
CA CYS A 380 13.73 9.68 11.80
C CYS A 380 14.06 11.03 11.15
N HIS A 381 13.11 11.63 10.43
CA HIS A 381 13.26 12.89 9.69
C HIS A 381 12.55 14.07 10.37
N THR A 382 12.91 14.39 11.62
CA THR A 382 12.17 15.31 12.53
C THR A 382 12.05 16.78 12.10
N GLY A 383 12.43 17.14 10.87
CA GLY A 383 12.24 18.46 10.29
C GLY A 383 11.76 18.45 8.84
N MET A 384 11.43 17.28 8.29
CA MET A 384 10.90 17.17 6.94
C MET A 384 9.44 17.65 6.91
N PRO A 385 9.04 18.51 5.95
CA PRO A 385 7.65 18.88 5.75
C PRO A 385 6.77 17.66 5.45
N LEU A 386 5.54 17.64 5.97
CA LEU A 386 4.65 16.47 5.84
C LEU A 386 4.23 16.20 4.40
N ASP A 387 4.03 17.25 3.60
CA ASP A 387 3.74 17.17 2.16
C ASP A 387 4.91 16.58 1.37
N VAL A 388 6.15 16.92 1.74
CA VAL A 388 7.34 16.31 1.15
C VAL A 388 7.43 14.83 1.53
N ALA A 389 7.20 14.49 2.80
CA ALA A 389 7.21 13.11 3.25
C ALA A 389 6.13 12.28 2.53
N ALA A 390 4.93 12.85 2.37
CA ALA A 390 3.82 12.24 1.63
C ALA A 390 4.17 12.00 0.16
N GLY A 391 4.80 12.99 -0.49
CA GLY A 391 5.27 12.86 -1.87
C GLY A 391 6.30 11.75 -2.07
N ILE A 392 7.20 11.53 -1.10
CA ILE A 392 8.18 10.43 -1.14
C ILE A 392 7.51 9.08 -0.86
N ALA A 393 6.58 9.03 0.10
CA ALA A 393 5.87 7.80 0.45
C ALA A 393 4.97 7.33 -0.71
N ASN A 394 4.43 8.26 -1.50
CA ASN A 394 3.69 7.96 -2.70
C ASN A 394 4.63 7.44 -3.80
N GLY A 395 4.39 6.23 -4.30
CA GLY A 395 5.23 5.61 -5.34
C GLY A 395 6.56 5.03 -4.86
N ILE A 396 6.81 4.91 -3.55
CA ILE A 396 8.08 4.37 -3.01
C ILE A 396 8.41 2.93 -3.46
N HIS A 397 7.38 2.19 -3.88
CA HIS A 397 7.46 0.83 -4.43
C HIS A 397 7.21 0.77 -5.94
N GLU A 398 7.06 1.92 -6.59
CA GLU A 398 6.86 2.03 -8.03
C GLU A 398 8.16 2.49 -8.67
N PRO A 399 8.57 1.90 -9.81
CA PRO A 399 9.71 2.41 -10.54
C PRO A 399 9.45 3.87 -10.96
N PRO A 400 10.46 4.73 -11.02
CA PRO A 400 10.29 6.10 -11.49
C PRO A 400 9.71 6.11 -12.91
N ASN A 401 8.70 6.95 -13.14
CA ASN A 401 8.12 7.18 -14.46
C ASN A 401 9.22 7.59 -15.46
N VAL A 402 9.25 6.96 -16.63
CA VAL A 402 10.15 7.31 -17.73
C VAL A 402 9.39 8.22 -18.70
N PRO A 403 9.83 9.46 -18.92
CA PRO A 403 9.13 10.37 -19.83
C PRO A 403 8.88 9.75 -21.21
N PRO A 404 7.75 10.10 -21.86
CA PRO A 404 7.45 9.57 -23.19
C PRO A 404 8.47 10.09 -24.21
N THR A 405 8.49 9.52 -25.40
CA THR A 405 9.26 10.04 -26.54
C THR A 405 8.30 10.54 -27.60
N ALA A 406 8.35 11.84 -27.92
CA ALA A 406 7.55 12.47 -28.96
C ALA A 406 8.14 12.19 -30.35
N ASP A 407 7.33 11.65 -31.25
CA ASP A 407 7.66 11.51 -32.67
C ASP A 407 6.55 12.12 -33.54
N PRO A 408 6.74 13.36 -34.03
CA PRO A 408 5.79 14.01 -34.93
C PRO A 408 5.81 13.44 -36.36
N ASN A 409 6.61 12.41 -36.65
CA ASN A 409 6.90 11.89 -37.99
C ASN A 409 7.37 13.01 -38.95
N GLY A 410 6.98 12.91 -40.23
CA GLY A 410 7.36 13.85 -41.28
C GLY A 410 8.75 13.56 -41.88
N PRO A 411 9.35 14.53 -42.58
CA PRO A 411 8.80 15.85 -42.90
C PRO A 411 7.53 15.76 -43.76
N TYR A 412 6.66 16.76 -43.62
CA TYR A 412 5.41 16.86 -44.36
C TYR A 412 5.53 17.81 -45.55
N THR A 413 4.71 17.59 -46.57
CA THR A 413 4.60 18.48 -47.72
C THR A 413 3.12 18.72 -48.04
N GLY A 414 2.81 19.91 -48.54
CA GLY A 414 1.43 20.30 -48.84
C GLY A 414 1.34 21.44 -49.85
N THR A 415 0.11 21.81 -50.16
CA THR A 415 -0.20 23.00 -50.95
C THR A 415 -1.15 23.91 -50.20
N THR A 416 -1.07 25.21 -50.43
CA THR A 416 -1.95 26.20 -49.81
C THR A 416 -3.43 25.84 -50.00
N GLY A 417 -4.21 25.92 -48.92
CA GLY A 417 -5.64 25.62 -48.92
C GLY A 417 -6.02 24.14 -48.97
N GLN A 418 -5.06 23.21 -48.93
CA GLN A 418 -5.32 21.77 -48.77
C GLN A 418 -4.96 21.30 -47.35
N ALA A 419 -5.73 20.36 -46.81
CA ALA A 419 -5.46 19.78 -45.51
C ALA A 419 -4.24 18.85 -45.57
N VAL A 420 -3.27 19.08 -44.68
CA VAL A 420 -2.15 18.19 -44.41
C VAL A 420 -2.55 17.30 -43.23
N ALA A 421 -2.40 15.98 -43.38
CA ALA A 421 -2.60 15.02 -42.31
C ALA A 421 -1.29 14.80 -41.56
N PHE A 422 -1.31 15.01 -40.25
CA PHE A 422 -0.20 14.78 -39.35
C PHE A 422 -0.38 13.44 -38.64
N ASP A 423 0.74 12.85 -38.22
CA ASP A 423 0.77 11.54 -37.61
C ASP A 423 1.73 11.58 -36.40
N GLY A 424 1.16 11.45 -35.20
CA GLY A 424 1.91 11.33 -33.94
C GLY A 424 1.97 9.90 -33.45
N SER A 425 1.51 8.91 -34.23
CA SER A 425 1.46 7.50 -33.81
C SER A 425 2.84 6.85 -33.63
N GLY A 426 3.91 7.54 -34.05
CA GLY A 426 5.29 7.14 -33.78
C GLY A 426 5.73 7.38 -32.33
N SER A 427 5.02 8.24 -31.58
CA SER A 427 5.37 8.51 -30.18
C SER A 427 5.19 7.26 -29.31
N THR A 428 6.11 7.07 -28.37
CA THR A 428 6.14 5.87 -27.51
C THR A 428 6.32 6.24 -26.05
N ASP A 429 5.85 5.38 -25.18
CA ASP A 429 6.12 5.38 -23.76
C ASP A 429 6.51 3.94 -23.36
N THR A 430 7.58 3.80 -22.58
CA THR A 430 8.22 2.50 -22.32
C THR A 430 7.71 1.79 -21.08
N ASP A 431 7.15 2.54 -20.13
CA ASP A 431 6.63 2.05 -18.85
C ASP A 431 5.16 2.42 -18.63
N GLY A 432 4.58 3.28 -19.47
CA GLY A 432 3.18 3.69 -19.40
C GLY A 432 2.45 3.78 -20.74
N THR A 433 1.51 4.72 -20.81
CA THR A 433 0.74 5.05 -22.01
C THR A 433 0.60 6.55 -22.22
N ILE A 434 0.66 7.00 -23.48
CA ILE A 434 0.43 8.42 -23.83
C ILE A 434 -1.05 8.77 -23.72
N VAL A 435 -1.38 9.76 -22.87
CA VAL A 435 -2.75 10.22 -22.61
C VAL A 435 -3.15 11.48 -23.40
N SER A 436 -2.18 12.28 -23.88
CA SER A 436 -2.47 13.45 -24.73
C SER A 436 -1.42 13.72 -25.80
N TYR A 437 -1.89 14.38 -26.88
CA TYR A 437 -1.10 14.81 -28.04
C TYR A 437 -1.51 16.24 -28.38
N ASP A 438 -0.59 17.18 -28.25
CA ASP A 438 -0.78 18.60 -28.51
C ASP A 438 0.16 19.07 -29.62
N TRP A 439 -0.42 19.66 -30.66
CA TRP A 439 0.30 20.09 -31.86
C TRP A 439 0.32 21.61 -31.96
N ASP A 440 1.47 22.18 -32.27
CA ASP A 440 1.63 23.54 -32.79
C ASP A 440 2.08 23.45 -34.26
N PHE A 441 1.26 23.97 -35.17
CA PHE A 441 1.53 23.86 -36.60
C PHE A 441 2.53 24.90 -37.13
N GLY A 442 3.03 25.80 -36.27
CA GLY A 442 4.05 26.80 -36.61
C GLY A 442 3.52 28.06 -37.29
N ASP A 443 2.20 28.18 -37.47
CA ASP A 443 1.52 29.33 -38.06
C ASP A 443 0.60 30.07 -37.05
N GLY A 444 0.70 29.71 -35.77
CA GLY A 444 -0.12 30.23 -34.67
C GLY A 444 -1.41 29.44 -34.40
N ASN A 445 -1.69 28.38 -35.16
CA ASN A 445 -2.79 27.46 -34.89
C ASN A 445 -2.29 26.18 -34.20
N THR A 446 -3.17 25.54 -33.43
CA THR A 446 -2.88 24.30 -32.71
C THR A 446 -3.87 23.19 -33.04
N GLY A 447 -3.52 21.95 -32.71
CA GLY A 447 -4.36 20.77 -32.88
C GLY A 447 -4.17 19.77 -31.75
N THR A 448 -5.09 18.81 -31.63
CA THR A 448 -5.03 17.77 -30.59
C THR A 448 -5.33 16.39 -31.17
N GLY A 449 -4.80 15.35 -30.54
CA GLY A 449 -5.02 13.96 -30.90
C GLY A 449 -3.88 13.38 -31.73
N VAL A 450 -3.92 12.05 -31.93
CA VAL A 450 -2.82 11.31 -32.57
C VAL A 450 -2.63 11.73 -34.02
N ASN A 451 -3.73 11.90 -34.77
CA ASN A 451 -3.70 12.15 -36.22
C ASN A 451 -4.55 13.36 -36.61
N PRO A 452 -4.16 14.60 -36.25
CA PRO A 452 -4.91 15.78 -36.62
C PRO A 452 -4.67 16.16 -38.09
N THR A 453 -5.52 17.03 -38.62
CA THR A 453 -5.33 17.66 -39.93
C THR A 453 -5.29 19.17 -39.78
N HIS A 454 -4.39 19.84 -40.50
CA HIS A 454 -4.31 21.30 -40.53
C HIS A 454 -4.18 21.84 -41.96
N THR A 455 -4.69 23.04 -42.22
CA THR A 455 -4.64 23.70 -43.54
C THR A 455 -3.92 25.03 -43.44
N TYR A 456 -2.85 25.18 -44.20
CA TYR A 456 -2.05 26.40 -44.23
C TYR A 456 -2.59 27.40 -45.26
N ALA A 457 -2.72 28.66 -44.83
CA ALA A 457 -3.26 29.75 -45.65
C ALA A 457 -2.20 30.37 -46.59
N ALA A 458 -0.91 30.20 -46.30
CA ALA A 458 0.19 30.76 -47.08
C ALA A 458 1.26 29.69 -47.36
N ALA A 459 1.98 29.86 -48.46
CA ALA A 459 3.14 29.03 -48.76
C ALA A 459 4.30 29.40 -47.83
N GLY A 460 5.08 28.41 -47.43
CA GLY A 460 6.18 28.58 -46.49
C GLY A 460 6.60 27.25 -45.86
N GLN A 461 7.77 27.28 -45.22
CA GLN A 461 8.22 26.19 -44.37
C GLN A 461 7.80 26.49 -42.93
N TYR A 462 7.05 25.58 -42.33
CA TYR A 462 6.56 25.68 -40.97
C TYR A 462 7.25 24.65 -40.07
N THR A 463 7.66 25.06 -38.88
CA THR A 463 8.12 24.15 -37.83
C THR A 463 6.89 23.62 -37.10
N VAL A 464 6.64 22.32 -37.20
CA VAL A 464 5.51 21.65 -36.57
C VAL A 464 6.01 20.95 -35.32
N THR A 465 5.46 21.31 -34.16
CA THR A 465 5.86 20.79 -32.85
C THR A 465 4.77 19.87 -32.33
N LEU A 466 5.15 18.68 -31.86
CA LEU A 466 4.30 17.77 -31.11
C LEU A 466 4.81 17.70 -29.67
N THR A 467 3.91 17.96 -28.72
CA THR A 467 4.09 17.65 -27.30
C THR A 467 3.18 16.47 -26.95
N VAL A 468 3.73 15.44 -26.31
CA VAL A 468 2.95 14.31 -25.78
C VAL A 468 3.05 14.27 -24.26
N THR A 469 2.00 13.80 -23.59
CA THR A 469 1.96 13.58 -22.13
C THR A 469 1.58 12.14 -21.85
N ASP A 470 2.29 11.49 -20.92
CA ASP A 470 2.00 10.13 -20.47
C ASP A 470 1.01 10.06 -19.29
N ASP A 471 0.68 8.85 -18.84
CA ASP A 471 -0.17 8.59 -17.68
C ASP A 471 0.51 8.88 -16.33
N GLY A 472 1.83 9.03 -16.31
CA GLY A 472 2.60 9.58 -15.19
C GLY A 472 2.57 11.12 -15.11
N GLY A 473 2.11 11.79 -16.16
CA GLY A 473 2.05 13.25 -16.30
C GLY A 473 3.33 13.90 -16.84
N ASP A 474 4.36 13.12 -17.19
CA ASP A 474 5.57 13.63 -17.83
C ASP A 474 5.32 13.92 -19.31
N THR A 475 6.14 14.81 -19.87
CA THR A 475 5.98 15.27 -21.25
C THR A 475 7.28 15.24 -22.01
N ASP A 476 7.19 14.94 -23.31
CA ASP A 476 8.29 15.18 -24.26
C ASP A 476 7.79 15.99 -25.45
N THR A 477 8.70 16.72 -26.07
CA THR A 477 8.39 17.61 -27.19
C THR A 477 9.42 17.48 -28.29
N ASN A 478 8.94 17.23 -29.50
CA ASN A 478 9.78 17.10 -30.68
C ASN A 478 9.15 17.84 -31.86
N ALA A 479 9.98 18.21 -32.84
CA ALA A 479 9.58 19.03 -33.96
C ALA A 479 9.99 18.42 -35.30
N THR A 480 9.15 18.66 -36.31
CA THR A 480 9.37 18.32 -37.70
C THR A 480 9.06 19.53 -38.57
N THR A 481 9.09 19.37 -39.88
CA THR A 481 8.81 20.45 -40.83
C THR A 481 7.63 20.12 -41.73
N ALA A 482 6.86 21.15 -42.07
CA ALA A 482 5.86 21.09 -43.14
C ALA A 482 6.24 22.13 -44.22
N ASP A 483 6.56 21.65 -45.43
CA ASP A 483 6.85 22.50 -46.58
C ASP A 483 5.58 22.69 -47.43
N ILE A 484 5.03 23.90 -47.39
CA ILE A 484 3.79 24.26 -48.07
C ILE A 484 4.11 25.11 -49.29
N THR A 485 3.73 24.60 -50.45
CA THR A 485 3.88 25.30 -51.72
C THR A 485 2.58 25.95 -52.14
N ASP A 486 2.65 26.99 -52.98
CA ASP A 486 1.43 27.53 -53.57
C ASP A 486 0.75 26.47 -54.44
N THR A 487 -0.57 26.41 -54.41
CA THR A 487 -1.32 25.64 -55.39
C THR A 487 -0.94 26.17 -56.78
N PRO A 488 -0.42 25.32 -57.70
CA PRO A 488 -0.08 25.78 -59.04
C PRO A 488 -1.30 26.48 -59.64
N PRO A 489 -1.14 27.66 -60.26
CA PRO A 489 -2.24 28.25 -61.01
C PRO A 489 -2.72 27.19 -62.00
N LEU A 490 -4.04 26.95 -62.02
CA LEU A 490 -4.63 26.03 -62.99
C LEU A 490 -4.07 26.39 -64.38
N PRO A 491 -3.46 25.45 -65.11
CA PRO A 491 -2.99 25.74 -66.44
C PRO A 491 -4.17 26.28 -67.26
N PRO A 492 -3.99 27.37 -68.04
CA PRO A 492 -4.99 27.76 -69.02
C PRO A 492 -5.30 26.53 -69.87
N GLY A 493 -6.56 26.10 -69.83
CA GLY A 493 -6.95 24.72 -70.15
C GLY A 493 -6.46 24.23 -71.51
N ASP A 494 -5.77 23.10 -71.50
CA ASP A 494 -5.52 22.28 -72.69
C ASP A 494 -6.18 20.91 -72.55
N THR A 495 -6.68 20.43 -73.68
CA THR A 495 -7.67 19.35 -73.82
C THR A 495 -6.98 17.98 -73.82
N TRP A 496 -7.54 16.99 -73.13
CA TRP A 496 -7.12 15.58 -73.24
C TRP A 496 -8.02 14.84 -74.24
N VAL A 497 -7.43 14.06 -75.15
CA VAL A 497 -8.15 13.16 -76.08
C VAL A 497 -8.12 11.74 -75.52
N LEU A 498 -9.29 11.13 -75.35
CA LEU A 498 -9.46 9.72 -75.00
C LEU A 498 -9.99 8.96 -76.23
N ASP A 499 -9.20 8.04 -76.77
CA ASP A 499 -9.65 7.13 -77.83
C ASP A 499 -10.49 5.98 -77.23
N ILE A 500 -11.75 5.87 -77.63
CA ILE A 500 -12.63 4.73 -77.30
C ILE A 500 -12.94 3.97 -78.59
N PRO A 501 -12.49 2.71 -78.77
CA PRO A 501 -12.76 1.97 -79.98
C PRO A 501 -14.15 1.31 -79.89
N PHE A 502 -15.08 1.75 -80.74
CA PHE A 502 -16.32 1.01 -80.99
C PHE A 502 -16.14 0.12 -82.23
N ARG A 503 -16.39 -1.18 -82.07
CA ARG A 503 -16.30 -2.16 -83.16
C ARG A 503 -17.62 -2.12 -83.94
N TYR A 504 -17.50 -1.77 -85.23
CA TYR A 504 -18.52 -1.65 -86.28
C TYR A 504 -19.09 -0.24 -86.50
N MET A 505 -18.69 0.31 -87.66
CA MET A 505 -19.09 1.55 -88.34
C MET A 505 -18.30 2.82 -87.98
N TYR A 506 -17.83 3.47 -89.04
CA TYR A 506 -16.90 4.60 -89.07
C TYR A 506 -17.62 5.89 -88.64
N ASP A 507 -17.30 6.44 -87.48
CA ASP A 507 -17.54 7.85 -87.14
C ASP A 507 -16.58 8.30 -86.01
N GLN A 508 -16.11 9.55 -86.08
CA GLN A 508 -15.36 10.22 -85.01
C GLN A 508 -16.29 11.14 -84.22
N ALA A 509 -16.25 11.08 -82.89
CA ALA A 509 -16.91 12.04 -82.00
C ALA A 509 -15.87 13.01 -81.41
N ILE A 510 -16.13 14.32 -81.50
CA ILE A 510 -15.38 15.35 -80.77
C ILE A 510 -16.15 15.65 -79.48
N VAL A 511 -15.57 15.33 -78.33
CA VAL A 511 -16.12 15.65 -77.01
C VAL A 511 -15.28 16.76 -76.38
N THR A 512 -15.92 17.83 -75.91
CA THR A 512 -15.27 18.93 -75.19
C THR A 512 -15.73 18.93 -73.75
N PHE A 513 -14.80 18.96 -72.79
CA PHE A 513 -15.10 19.02 -71.36
C PHE A 513 -14.90 20.45 -70.83
N THR A 514 -15.85 20.94 -70.04
CA THR A 514 -15.69 22.13 -69.18
C THR A 514 -15.89 21.73 -67.72
N PRO A 515 -15.08 22.22 -66.77
CA PRO A 515 -15.24 21.82 -65.38
C PRO A 515 -16.46 22.51 -64.77
N TYR A 516 -17.21 21.71 -64.01
CA TYR A 516 -18.46 22.00 -63.30
C TYR A 516 -19.77 21.89 -64.11
N VAL A 517 -20.23 20.64 -64.18
CA VAL A 517 -21.62 20.14 -64.24
C VAL A 517 -22.56 20.81 -65.25
N SER A 518 -22.37 20.50 -66.54
CA SER A 518 -23.44 20.41 -67.57
C SER A 518 -22.83 19.80 -68.84
N ILE A 519 -23.34 18.65 -69.29
CA ILE A 519 -22.88 18.04 -70.56
C ILE A 519 -23.77 18.57 -71.69
N LEU A 520 -23.18 19.23 -72.70
CA LEU A 520 -23.86 19.57 -73.94
C LEU A 520 -23.60 18.46 -74.97
N VAL A 521 -24.62 17.69 -75.33
CA VAL A 521 -24.48 16.57 -76.28
C VAL A 521 -25.10 16.98 -77.62
N ARG A 522 -24.30 16.93 -78.70
CA ARG A 522 -24.82 17.00 -80.07
C ARG A 522 -25.18 15.59 -80.51
N VAL A 523 -26.45 15.39 -80.85
CA VAL A 523 -26.95 14.12 -81.40
C VAL A 523 -27.28 14.35 -82.86
N GLU A 524 -26.59 13.64 -83.75
CA GLU A 524 -26.95 13.53 -85.16
C GLU A 524 -27.50 12.13 -85.39
N THR A 525 -28.70 12.05 -85.96
CA THR A 525 -29.33 10.77 -86.31
C THR A 525 -29.56 10.75 -87.81
N MET A 526 -28.93 9.79 -88.49
CA MET A 526 -29.12 9.54 -89.91
C MET A 526 -30.12 8.40 -90.09
N PHE A 527 -31.19 8.66 -90.82
CA PHE A 527 -32.20 7.64 -91.14
C PHE A 527 -31.81 6.86 -92.40
N PRO A 528 -32.37 5.64 -92.60
CA PRO A 528 -32.03 4.79 -93.75
C PRO A 528 -32.30 5.41 -95.12
N ASP A 529 -33.12 6.46 -95.20
CA ASP A 529 -33.42 7.22 -96.42
C ASP A 529 -32.38 8.33 -96.71
N GLY A 530 -31.34 8.46 -95.87
CA GLY A 530 -30.28 9.45 -96.02
C GLY A 530 -30.57 10.79 -95.35
N THR A 531 -31.70 10.94 -94.65
CA THR A 531 -32.06 12.18 -93.96
C THR A 531 -31.26 12.32 -92.66
N ILE A 532 -30.64 13.48 -92.42
CA ILE A 532 -29.93 13.78 -91.18
C ILE A 532 -30.77 14.74 -90.35
N VAL A 533 -31.04 14.38 -89.10
CA VAL A 533 -31.66 15.27 -88.11
C VAL A 533 -30.64 15.68 -87.06
N ARG A 534 -30.56 16.99 -86.78
CA ARG A 534 -29.62 17.58 -85.81
C ARG A 534 -30.39 18.23 -84.67
N GLY A 535 -30.06 17.87 -83.43
CA GLY A 535 -30.66 18.46 -82.22
C GLY A 535 -29.63 18.82 -81.15
N MET A 536 -30.07 19.59 -80.15
CA MET A 536 -29.25 20.00 -79.00
C MET A 536 -29.95 19.55 -77.71
N GLY A 537 -29.18 19.01 -76.77
CA GLY A 537 -29.67 18.64 -75.44
C GLY A 537 -28.64 18.85 -74.35
N PHE A 538 -29.10 18.93 -73.11
CA PHE A 538 -28.26 19.03 -71.93
C PHE A 538 -28.76 18.12 -70.79
N GLU A 539 -27.82 17.60 -69.99
CA GLU A 539 -28.12 16.72 -68.86
C GLU A 539 -27.91 17.45 -67.52
N VAL A 540 -28.91 17.36 -66.63
CA VAL A 540 -28.82 17.85 -65.24
C VAL A 540 -29.30 16.75 -64.31
N ARG A 541 -28.42 16.29 -63.40
CA ARG A 541 -28.72 15.30 -62.35
C ARG A 541 -29.45 14.04 -62.87
N GLY A 542 -28.99 13.44 -63.98
CA GLY A 542 -29.55 12.20 -64.54
C GLY A 542 -30.79 12.37 -65.43
N MET A 543 -31.24 13.62 -65.68
CA MET A 543 -32.36 13.92 -66.57
C MET A 543 -31.89 14.65 -67.82
N VAL A 544 -32.34 14.18 -68.99
CA VAL A 544 -32.03 14.82 -70.29
C VAL A 544 -33.16 15.74 -70.72
N TYR A 545 -32.80 16.99 -71.03
CA TYR A 545 -33.67 17.98 -71.65
C TYR A 545 -33.28 18.16 -73.11
N TRP A 546 -34.26 18.09 -74.00
CA TRP A 546 -34.04 18.06 -75.45
C TRP A 546 -34.93 19.05 -76.20
N TRP A 547 -34.38 19.57 -77.30
CA TRP A 547 -35.08 20.40 -78.28
C TRP A 547 -34.79 19.96 -79.72
N ASN A 548 -35.82 20.04 -80.57
CA ASN A 548 -35.70 19.84 -82.02
C ASN A 548 -36.36 20.96 -82.81
N TYR A 549 -35.76 21.28 -83.95
CA TYR A 549 -36.36 22.09 -85.01
C TYR A 549 -36.69 21.19 -86.21
N ASN A 550 -37.94 20.74 -86.29
CA ASN A 550 -38.54 20.30 -87.55
C ASN A 550 -39.41 21.46 -88.07
N PRO A 551 -39.49 21.77 -89.39
CA PRO A 551 -40.27 22.90 -89.90
C PRO A 551 -41.77 22.94 -89.50
N TYR A 552 -42.31 21.92 -88.83
CA TYR A 552 -43.74 21.86 -88.48
C TYR A 552 -44.07 21.51 -87.01
N SER A 553 -43.09 21.21 -86.13
CA SER A 553 -43.31 20.94 -84.69
C SER A 553 -42.09 21.21 -83.80
N VAL A 554 -42.31 21.58 -82.53
CA VAL A 554 -41.30 21.72 -81.46
C VAL A 554 -41.65 20.81 -80.28
N PHE A 555 -40.65 20.10 -79.73
CA PHE A 555 -40.79 19.15 -78.63
C PHE A 555 -40.01 19.62 -77.40
N TYR A 556 -40.61 19.48 -76.22
CA TYR A 556 -40.00 19.78 -74.93
C TYR A 556 -40.29 18.64 -73.95
N GLY A 557 -39.29 18.02 -73.34
CA GLY A 557 -39.56 16.95 -72.39
C GLY A 557 -38.36 16.60 -71.52
N ARG A 558 -38.64 15.77 -70.51
CA ARG A 558 -37.62 15.11 -69.67
C ARG A 558 -37.60 13.62 -69.95
N ILE A 559 -36.42 13.04 -69.95
CA ILE A 559 -36.21 11.58 -69.95
C ILE A 559 -35.64 11.21 -68.57
N ASN A 560 -36.32 10.31 -67.86
CA ASN A 560 -35.82 9.75 -66.61
C ASN A 560 -35.25 8.36 -66.89
N ARG A 561 -33.92 8.22 -66.79
CA ARG A 561 -33.20 6.97 -67.08
C ARG A 561 -33.45 5.88 -66.04
N ASP A 562 -33.57 6.25 -64.76
CA ASP A 562 -33.72 5.28 -63.67
C ASP A 562 -35.13 4.65 -63.65
N ALA A 563 -36.13 5.40 -64.11
CA ALA A 563 -37.51 4.93 -64.24
C ALA A 563 -37.88 4.46 -65.67
N GLY A 564 -37.00 4.69 -66.66
CA GLY A 564 -37.23 4.44 -68.09
C GLY A 564 -38.54 5.03 -68.63
N THR A 565 -38.86 6.25 -68.20
CA THR A 565 -40.07 6.97 -68.63
C THR A 565 -39.70 8.32 -69.23
N MET A 566 -40.51 8.77 -70.18
CA MET A 566 -40.42 10.13 -70.71
C MET A 566 -41.79 10.82 -70.70
N SER A 567 -41.73 12.14 -70.54
CA SER A 567 -42.90 13.01 -70.46
C SER A 567 -42.57 14.38 -71.01
N GLY A 568 -43.47 14.97 -71.78
CA GLY A 568 -43.22 16.24 -72.45
C GLY A 568 -44.42 16.86 -73.15
N ILE A 569 -44.20 18.04 -73.71
CA ILE A 569 -45.16 18.83 -74.46
C ILE A 569 -44.71 18.85 -75.92
N VAL A 570 -45.67 18.59 -76.82
CA VAL A 570 -45.49 18.73 -78.26
C VAL A 570 -46.31 19.92 -78.74
N ILE A 571 -45.65 20.82 -79.45
CA ILE A 571 -46.28 21.98 -80.07
C ILE A 571 -46.15 21.81 -81.59
N SER A 572 -47.27 21.65 -82.29
CA SER A 572 -47.29 21.50 -83.76
C SER A 572 -48.33 22.42 -84.41
N ARG A 573 -48.31 22.52 -85.75
CA ARG A 573 -49.35 23.26 -86.50
C ARG A 573 -50.78 22.70 -86.32
N GLN A 574 -50.95 21.50 -85.77
CA GLN A 574 -52.25 20.87 -85.51
C GLN A 574 -52.74 21.04 -84.05
N GLY A 575 -51.94 21.67 -83.16
CA GLY A 575 -52.30 21.93 -81.76
C GLY A 575 -51.19 21.59 -80.75
N VAL A 576 -51.46 21.85 -79.45
CA VAL A 576 -50.57 21.49 -78.32
C VAL A 576 -51.09 20.22 -77.65
N GLY A 577 -50.21 19.23 -77.49
CA GLY A 577 -50.51 17.97 -76.80
C GLY A 577 -49.54 17.70 -75.66
N ILE A 578 -50.05 17.10 -74.57
CA ILE A 578 -49.23 16.61 -73.45
C ILE A 578 -49.06 15.10 -73.63
N TRP A 579 -47.83 14.62 -73.53
CA TRP A 579 -47.50 13.22 -73.62
C TRP A 579 -46.83 12.73 -72.34
N SER A 580 -47.32 11.61 -71.80
CA SER A 580 -46.73 10.92 -70.66
C SER A 580 -47.03 9.42 -70.74
N GLY A 581 -46.01 8.60 -70.96
CA GLY A 581 -46.11 7.16 -70.75
C GLY A 581 -45.40 6.28 -71.78
N GLY A 582 -44.57 5.37 -71.28
CA GLY A 582 -44.04 4.19 -71.99
C GLY A 582 -42.56 4.24 -72.35
N GLN A 583 -41.85 3.13 -72.10
CA GLN A 583 -40.42 2.87 -72.34
C GLN A 583 -39.97 3.20 -73.79
N PRO A 584 -38.67 3.50 -74.01
CA PRO A 584 -38.14 4.16 -75.21
C PRO A 584 -38.42 3.45 -76.55
#